data_AF-A0A8C3W8D6-F1
#
_entry.id   AF-A0A8C3W8D6-F1
#
_cell.length_a   1.000
_cell.length_b   1.000
_cell.length_c   1.000
_cell.angle_alpha   90.00
_cell.angle_beta   90.00
_cell.angle_gamma   90.00
#
_symmetry.space_group_name_H-M   'P 1'
#
loop_
_entity.id
_entity.type
_entity.pdbx_description
1 polymer ?
#
loop_
_entity_poly.entity_id
_entity_poly.type
_entity_poly.pdbx_seq_one_letter_code
_entity_poly.pdbx_strand_id
1 'polypeptide(L)' 'VINHINKRKVKNHMIISVDAEKAFDQVQNLFIIKTYTKVGIQGTFLNIIKAIYEKPTANIMLNGEKLKAFPLKS' A
#
# COMPACT_ATOMS: atom_id res chain seq x y z
N VAL A 1 -4.76 12.67 3.32
CA VAL A 1 -5.09 14.12 3.47
C VAL A 1 -5.40 14.38 4.94
N ILE A 2 -4.93 15.48 5.54
CA ILE A 2 -5.13 15.76 6.97
C ILE A 2 -6.28 16.75 7.09
N ASN A 3 -7.39 16.33 7.70
CA ASN A 3 -8.55 17.18 7.94
C ASN A 3 -8.64 17.51 9.44
N HIS A 4 -8.73 18.80 9.73
CA HIS A 4 -8.78 19.34 11.09
C HIS A 4 -10.16 19.94 11.36
N ILE A 5 -10.84 19.46 12.41
CA ILE A 5 -12.18 19.91 12.80
C ILE A 5 -12.11 20.52 14.20
N ASN A 6 -12.13 21.86 14.27
CA ASN A 6 -12.21 22.61 15.52
C ASN A 6 -13.68 22.82 15.93
N LYS A 7 -14.26 21.91 16.73
CA LYS A 7 -15.59 22.12 17.32
C LYS A 7 -15.50 22.97 18.59
N ARG A 8 -15.89 24.25 18.52
CA ARG A 8 -16.05 25.09 19.72
C ARG A 8 -17.28 24.65 20.51
N LYS A 9 -17.06 23.94 21.61
CA LYS A 9 -17.55 24.24 22.98
C LYS A 9 -17.33 22.99 23.86
N VAL A 10 -16.67 23.21 25.00
CA VAL A 10 -16.27 22.27 26.09
C VAL A 10 -14.89 21.60 25.92
N LYS A 11 -13.86 22.28 26.48
CA LYS A 11 -12.43 21.90 26.60
C LYS A 11 -11.64 21.78 25.27
N ASN A 12 -10.36 22.19 25.31
CA ASN A 12 -9.40 22.30 24.19
C ASN A 12 -9.05 20.95 23.51
N HIS A 13 -10.02 20.16 23.07
CA HIS A 13 -9.76 18.89 22.38
C HIS A 13 -9.74 19.13 20.88
N MET A 14 -8.53 19.01 20.32
CA MET A 14 -8.28 19.01 18.89
C MET A 14 -8.45 17.59 18.35
N ILE A 15 -9.41 17.37 17.46
CA ILE A 15 -9.62 16.08 16.80
C ILE A 15 -8.99 16.15 15.41
N ILE A 16 -7.95 15.35 15.19
CA ILE A 16 -7.28 15.18 13.90
C ILE A 16 -7.81 13.91 13.26
N SER A 17 -8.41 14.03 12.09
CA SER A 17 -8.79 12.88 11.26
C SER A 17 -7.77 12.75 10.13
N VAL A 18 -7.11 11.59 10.06
CA VAL A 18 -6.17 11.27 8.99
C VAL A 18 -6.81 10.23 8.10
N ASP A 19 -7.00 10.59 6.84
CA ASP A 19 -7.49 9.67 5.82
C ASP A 19 -6.34 8.80 5.27
N ALA A 20 -6.60 7.48 5.19
CA ALA A 20 -5.62 6.44 4.85
C ALA A 20 -5.86 5.80 3.48
N GLU A 21 -6.79 6.33 2.68
CA GLU A 21 -7.33 5.72 1.45
C GLU A 21 -6.26 5.21 0.44
N LYS A 22 -5.03 5.76 0.46
CA LYS A 22 -3.92 5.34 -0.42
C LYS A 22 -2.59 5.12 0.30
N ALA A 23 -2.61 4.86 1.60
CA ALA A 23 -1.39 4.70 2.38
C ALA A 23 -0.51 3.56 1.86
N PHE A 24 -1.11 2.46 1.37
CA PHE A 24 -0.37 1.30 0.84
C PHE A 24 0.25 1.53 -0.54
N ASP A 25 -0.36 2.36 -1.39
CA ASP A 25 0.16 2.68 -2.73
C ASP A 25 1.43 3.55 -2.65
N GLN A 26 1.56 4.35 -1.59
CA GLN A 26 2.68 5.27 -1.38
C GLN A 26 3.82 4.67 -0.54
N VAL A 27 3.60 3.55 0.15
CA VAL A 27 4.64 2.92 0.93
C VAL A 27 5.73 2.38 0.00
N GLN A 28 6.98 2.77 0.26
CA GLN A 28 8.12 2.28 -0.49
C GLN A 28 8.30 0.77 -0.28
N ASN A 29 8.60 0.04 -1.37
CA ASN A 29 8.91 -1.40 -1.34
C ASN A 29 9.96 -1.75 -0.26
N LEU A 30 10.95 -0.87 -0.04
CA LEU A 30 11.99 -1.06 0.96
C LEU A 30 11.44 -1.11 2.39
N PHE A 31 10.40 -0.33 2.69
CA PHE A 31 9.76 -0.28 4.00
C PHE A 31 8.99 -1.58 4.29
N ILE A 32 8.29 -2.11 3.30
CA ILE A 32 7.58 -3.40 3.37
C ILE A 32 8.57 -4.53 3.65
N ILE A 33 9.67 -4.59 2.90
CA ILE A 33 10.71 -5.63 3.07
C ILE A 33 11.34 -5.54 4.47
N LYS A 34 11.73 -4.35 4.92
CA LYS A 34 12.29 -4.14 6.27
C LYS A 34 11.33 -4.57 7.37
N THR A 35 10.03 -4.28 7.19
CA THR A 35 8.99 -4.67 8.15
C THR A 35 8.89 -6.19 8.20
N TYR A 36 8.78 -6.85 7.05
CA TYR A 36 8.69 -8.31 6.98
C TYR A 36 9.91 -9.02 7.56
N THR A 37 11.12 -8.53 7.31
CA THR A 37 12.32 -9.07 7.96
C THR A 37 12.26 -8.94 9.49
N LYS A 38 11.74 -7.81 10.02
CA LYS A 38 11.60 -7.61 11.47
C LYS A 38 10.55 -8.51 12.12
N VAL A 39 9.44 -8.80 11.45
CA VAL A 39 8.43 -9.76 11.96
C VAL A 39 8.81 -11.23 11.71
N GLY A 40 10.03 -11.50 11.23
CA GLY A 40 10.55 -12.86 11.06
C GLY A 40 10.12 -13.54 9.76
N ILE A 41 9.48 -12.80 8.83
CA ILE A 41 9.18 -13.30 7.50
C ILE A 41 10.46 -13.25 6.66
N GLN A 42 10.98 -14.43 6.33
CA GLN A 42 12.26 -14.59 5.64
C GLN A 42 12.18 -15.63 4.51
N GLY A 43 13.28 -15.77 3.78
CA GLY A 43 13.44 -16.80 2.76
C GLY A 43 12.56 -16.56 1.53
N THR A 44 12.00 -17.65 1.00
CA THR A 44 11.29 -17.69 -0.28
C THR A 44 10.11 -16.71 -0.33
N PHE A 45 9.37 -16.55 0.77
CA PHE A 45 8.21 -15.67 0.81
C PHE A 45 8.58 -14.19 0.64
N LEU A 46 9.64 -13.73 1.30
CA LEU A 46 10.14 -12.36 1.15
C LEU A 46 10.64 -12.10 -0.28
N ASN A 47 11.28 -13.10 -0.90
CA ASN A 47 11.74 -13.00 -2.29
C ASN A 47 10.58 -12.92 -3.28
N ILE A 48 9.50 -13.68 -3.07
CA ILE A 48 8.28 -13.59 -3.88
C ILE A 48 7.67 -12.19 -3.79
N ILE A 49 7.53 -11.64 -2.57
CA ILE A 49 7.02 -10.28 -2.37
C ILE A 49 7.90 -9.26 -3.09
N LYS A 50 9.22 -9.37 -2.95
CA LYS A 50 10.16 -8.46 -3.62
C LYS A 50 10.00 -8.50 -5.15
N ALA A 51 9.89 -9.69 -5.74
CA ALA A 51 9.71 -9.87 -7.18
C ALA A 51 8.39 -9.25 -7.69
N ILE A 52 7.29 -9.39 -6.93
CA ILE A 52 5.99 -8.78 -7.26
C ILE A 52 6.08 -7.25 -7.30
N TYR A 53 6.78 -6.66 -6.32
CA TYR A 53 6.88 -5.20 -6.19
C TYR A 53 7.94 -4.55 -7.10
N GLU A 54 8.91 -5.33 -7.61
CA GLU A 54 9.95 -4.89 -8.55
C GLU A 54 9.39 -4.68 -9.95
N LYS A 55 8.57 -5.61 -10.44
CA LYS A 55 7.87 -5.49 -11.75
C LYS A 55 6.41 -5.91 -11.60
N PRO A 56 5.57 -5.06 -10.97
CA PRO A 56 4.17 -5.39 -10.81
C PRO A 56 3.54 -5.47 -12.21
N THR A 57 3.03 -6.65 -12.55
CA THR A 57 2.45 -6.93 -13.87
C THR A 57 0.99 -7.34 -13.66
N ALA A 58 0.06 -6.67 -14.34
CA ALA A 58 -1.36 -7.02 -14.32
C ALA A 58 -1.76 -7.73 -15.61
N ASN A 59 -2.76 -8.58 -15.52
CA ASN A 59 -3.46 -9.14 -16.66
C ASN A 59 -4.96 -8.91 -16.46
N ILE A 60 -5.67 -8.60 -17.54
CA ILE A 60 -7.12 -8.39 -17.50
C ILE A 60 -7.78 -9.65 -18.04
N MET A 61 -8.84 -10.09 -17.37
CA MET A 61 -9.74 -11.13 -17.86
C MET A 61 -11.03 -10.48 -18.34
N LEU A 62 -11.37 -10.66 -19.61
CA LEU A 62 -12.58 -10.10 -20.23
C LEU A 62 -13.32 -11.23 -20.95
N ASN A 63 -14.59 -11.46 -20.58
CA ASN A 63 -15.44 -12.50 -21.17
C ASN A 63 -14.79 -13.91 -21.21
N GLY A 64 -13.97 -14.24 -20.21
CA GLY A 64 -13.24 -15.51 -20.14
C GLY A 64 -11.92 -15.54 -20.93
N GLU A 65 -11.60 -14.50 -21.69
CA GLU A 65 -10.32 -14.37 -22.38
C GLU A 65 -9.31 -13.59 -21.54
N LYS A 66 -8.08 -14.12 -21.46
CA LYS A 66 -6.97 -13.49 -20.77
C LYS A 66 -6.19 -12.60 -21.73
N LEU A 67 -6.20 -11.30 -21.47
CA LEU A 67 -5.43 -10.32 -22.25
C LEU A 67 -3.94 -10.35 -21.90
N LYS A 68 -3.11 -9.76 -22.77
CA LYS A 68 -1.67 -9.63 -22.55
C LYS A 68 -1.39 -8.88 -21.24
N ALA A 69 -0.36 -9.35 -20.54
CA ALA A 69 0.05 -8.71 -19.29
C ALA A 69 0.72 -7.35 -19.58
N PHE A 70 0.51 -6.38 -18.71
CA PHE A 70 1.11 -5.05 -18.80
C PHE A 70 1.68 -4.60 -17.45
N PRO A 71 2.75 -3.78 -17.44
CA PRO A 71 3.34 -3.28 -16.21
C PRO A 71 2.41 -2.26 -15.54
N LEU A 72 2.30 -2.33 -14.21
CA LEU A 72 1.53 -1.39 -13.39
C LEU A 72 2.34 -0.16 -12.96
N LYS A 73 3.67 -0.25 -13.00
CA LYS A 73 4.57 0.87 -12.79
C LYS A 73 5.18 1.27 -14.12
N SER A 74 5.17 2.59 -14.39
CA SER A 74 5.81 3.18 -15.56
C SER A 74 7.33 3.19 -15.44
#